data_AF-A0A848LFV1-F1
#
_entry.id   AF-A0A848LFV1-F1
#
_cell.length_a   1.000
_cell.length_b   1.000
_cell.length_c   1.000
_cell.angle_alpha   90.00
_cell.angle_beta   90.00
_cell.angle_gamma   90.00
#
_symmetry.space_group_name_H-M   'P 1'
#
loop_
_entity.id
_entity.type
_entity.pdbx_description
1 polymer ?
#
loop_
_entity_poly.entity_id
_entity_poly.type
_entity_poly.pdbx_seq_one_letter_code
_entity_poly.pdbx_strand_id
1 'polypeptide(L)'
;MAAVLAVVASACQDAATASGTALYVTTEFDPLLQLTQFKVSGTVTDGSEGGDAGADGGANKASSIPASLLPETAGRILQSGETFRVLLPDAKEGARVKLVLEGMSGPELAAVGTAEVTVREGYEVDIRVRLEPASEPPDAGTPDAGTPDSGTPDGGTPDAGSSDAGTFCMDCPDGCCRGGFCVPRTFQSCGVGGVDCTVCDGVRANACSALGTCTCGNGPACTGSNVDRCSNGQCRCGNNNACGAGQVCMDGQCRCTPESCPNGCCDGNVCRAGNEQSRCGLGGQACEQCRRECTSQRTCK
;
A
#
# COMPACT_ATOMS: atom_id res chain seq x y z
N MET A 1 8.54 45.63 -6.39
CA MET A 1 7.55 45.00 -7.29
C MET A 1 8.27 44.48 -8.52
N ALA A 2 7.84 43.31 -8.98
CA ALA A 2 8.29 42.53 -10.16
C ALA A 2 9.62 41.77 -10.00
N ALA A 3 9.75 40.50 -10.39
CA ALA A 3 8.81 39.41 -10.64
C ALA A 3 9.64 38.12 -10.60
N VAL A 4 9.14 37.09 -9.92
CA VAL A 4 9.72 35.73 -9.90
C VAL A 4 9.39 35.07 -11.23
N LEU A 5 10.40 34.53 -11.92
CA LEU A 5 10.22 33.61 -13.05
C LEU A 5 10.85 32.27 -12.68
N ALA A 6 10.00 31.28 -12.45
CA ALA A 6 10.37 29.88 -12.30
C ALA A 6 10.54 29.24 -13.68
N VAL A 7 11.57 28.38 -13.83
CA VAL A 7 11.67 27.40 -14.91
C VAL A 7 12.06 26.06 -14.28
N VAL A 8 11.35 25.01 -14.69
CA VAL A 8 11.37 23.66 -14.12
C VAL A 8 12.08 22.68 -15.07
N ALA A 9 12.78 21.70 -14.48
CA ALA A 9 13.05 20.32 -14.93
C ALA A 9 13.98 20.02 -16.13
N SER A 10 14.78 18.96 -15.90
CA SER A 10 15.54 18.08 -16.81
C SER A 10 16.91 18.53 -17.38
N ALA A 11 17.98 17.99 -16.80
CA ALA A 11 19.35 17.98 -17.33
C ALA A 11 20.11 16.84 -16.61
N CYS A 12 20.82 15.86 -17.19
CA CYS A 12 21.12 15.48 -18.57
C CYS A 12 21.36 13.95 -18.57
N GLN A 13 20.65 13.18 -19.40
CA GLN A 13 21.04 11.83 -19.81
C GLN A 13 21.70 11.96 -21.18
N ASP A 14 23.00 12.25 -21.21
CA ASP A 14 23.74 12.38 -22.48
C ASP A 14 24.78 11.25 -22.59
N ALA A 15 24.35 10.15 -23.22
CA ALA A 15 25.13 8.92 -23.40
C ALA A 15 26.44 9.14 -24.20
N ALA A 16 26.61 10.30 -24.83
CA ALA A 16 27.79 10.61 -25.65
C ALA A 16 29.04 11.02 -24.85
N THR A 17 28.95 11.20 -23.52
CA THR A 17 30.08 11.67 -22.69
C THR A 17 30.60 10.66 -21.67
N ALA A 18 30.01 9.48 -21.57
CA ALA A 18 30.50 8.41 -20.69
C ALA A 18 31.58 7.58 -21.42
N SER A 19 32.85 7.86 -21.14
CA SER A 19 33.97 7.04 -21.63
C SER A 19 34.01 5.71 -20.88
N GLY A 20 33.19 4.73 -21.30
CA GLY A 20 33.23 3.34 -20.83
C GLY A 20 31.85 2.71 -20.65
N THR A 21 31.81 1.37 -20.64
CA THR A 21 30.60 0.60 -20.29
C THR A 21 30.27 0.81 -18.81
N ALA A 22 29.01 1.09 -18.48
CA ALA A 22 28.60 1.36 -17.10
C ALA A 22 27.21 0.80 -16.80
N LEU A 23 26.93 0.55 -15.52
CA LEU A 23 25.59 0.25 -15.04
C LEU A 23 25.01 1.48 -14.36
N TYR A 24 23.80 1.87 -14.74
CA TYR A 24 22.99 2.83 -13.99
C TYR A 24 22.08 2.04 -13.05
N VAL A 25 22.43 2.00 -11.77
CA VAL A 25 21.79 1.12 -10.79
C VAL A 25 20.75 1.91 -10.02
N THR A 26 19.49 1.50 -10.12
CA THR A 26 18.41 1.98 -9.24
C THR A 26 18.18 0.96 -8.13
N THR A 27 18.29 1.38 -6.88
CA THR A 27 18.06 0.49 -5.72
C THR A 27 16.60 0.48 -5.31
N GLU A 28 16.10 -0.68 -4.91
CA GLU A 28 14.78 -0.82 -4.30
C GLU A 28 14.88 -1.64 -3.03
N PHE A 29 14.48 -1.06 -1.91
CA PHE A 29 14.49 -1.72 -0.62
C PHE A 29 13.44 -1.10 0.29
N ASP A 30 13.14 -1.78 1.39
CA ASP A 30 12.25 -1.29 2.43
C ASP A 30 12.94 -0.14 3.21
N PRO A 31 12.38 1.09 3.25
CA PRO A 31 12.95 2.18 4.04
C PRO A 31 13.12 1.87 5.54
N LEU A 32 12.40 0.89 6.09
CA LEU A 32 12.54 0.43 7.47
C LEU A 32 13.86 -0.29 7.74
N LEU A 33 14.56 -0.76 6.71
CA LEU A 33 15.91 -1.33 6.83
C LEU A 33 16.94 -0.28 7.27
N GLN A 34 16.59 1.02 7.21
CA GLN A 34 17.44 2.14 7.65
C GLN A 34 18.87 2.02 7.10
N LEU A 35 18.99 1.67 5.81
CA LEU A 35 20.28 1.50 5.17
C LEU A 35 21.03 2.84 5.13
N THR A 36 22.31 2.82 5.44
CA THR A 36 23.18 4.01 5.44
C THR A 36 24.29 3.94 4.40
N GLN A 37 24.65 2.74 3.95
CA GLN A 37 25.63 2.47 2.90
C GLN A 37 25.27 1.22 2.10
N PHE A 38 25.78 1.13 0.87
CA PHE A 38 25.83 -0.08 0.06
C PHE A 38 27.28 -0.50 -0.10
N LYS A 39 27.57 -1.78 0.08
CA LYS A 39 28.79 -2.41 -0.41
C LYS A 39 28.48 -3.07 -1.75
N VAL A 40 29.07 -2.53 -2.81
CA VAL A 40 28.84 -2.92 -4.20
C VAL A 40 29.99 -3.81 -4.64
N SER A 41 29.70 -5.00 -5.17
CA SER A 41 30.70 -5.89 -5.76
C SER A 41 30.10 -6.68 -6.92
N GLY A 42 30.92 -7.40 -7.68
CA GLY A 42 30.38 -8.21 -8.77
C GLY A 42 31.42 -8.88 -9.64
N THR A 43 30.95 -9.52 -10.70
CA THR A 43 31.77 -10.22 -11.69
C THR A 43 31.27 -9.95 -13.10
N VAL A 44 32.19 -9.79 -14.03
CA VAL A 44 31.96 -9.62 -15.47
C VAL A 44 32.50 -10.87 -16.17
N THR A 45 31.67 -11.54 -16.95
CA THR A 45 32.04 -12.71 -17.75
C THR A 45 31.87 -12.37 -19.23
N ASP A 46 32.92 -12.46 -20.02
CA ASP A 46 32.86 -12.21 -21.47
C ASP A 46 31.83 -13.17 -22.13
N GLY A 47 30.84 -12.62 -22.83
CA GLY A 47 29.85 -13.39 -23.57
C GLY A 47 30.39 -13.76 -24.94
N SER A 48 31.26 -14.75 -25.02
CA SER A 48 31.62 -15.34 -26.31
C SER A 48 30.48 -16.27 -26.75
N GLU A 49 29.47 -15.73 -27.43
CA GLU A 49 28.58 -16.56 -28.25
C GLU A 49 29.31 -16.91 -29.56
N GLY A 50 29.75 -18.17 -29.66
CA GLY A 50 29.96 -18.85 -30.95
C GLY A 50 31.13 -18.36 -31.80
N GLY A 51 32.35 -18.79 -31.46
CA GLY A 51 33.47 -18.84 -32.38
C GLY A 51 34.29 -20.08 -32.05
N ASP A 52 34.25 -21.06 -32.94
CA ASP A 52 35.05 -22.27 -33.08
C ASP A 52 35.97 -22.61 -31.90
N ALA A 53 35.72 -23.74 -31.25
CA ALA A 53 36.62 -24.33 -30.27
C ALA A 53 38.00 -24.62 -30.91
N GLY A 54 38.85 -23.59 -30.93
CA GLY A 54 40.29 -23.71 -31.11
C GLY A 54 40.86 -24.50 -29.95
N ALA A 55 41.84 -25.35 -30.25
CA ALA A 55 42.39 -26.37 -29.36
C ALA A 55 43.22 -25.84 -28.17
N ASP A 56 43.09 -24.58 -27.82
CA ASP A 56 43.65 -23.96 -26.63
C ASP A 56 42.52 -23.59 -25.67
N GLY A 57 42.36 -24.40 -24.60
CA GLY A 57 41.33 -24.22 -23.56
C GLY A 57 41.43 -22.88 -22.84
N GLY A 58 40.96 -21.81 -23.48
CA GLY A 58 40.83 -20.48 -22.92
C GLY A 58 39.70 -20.44 -21.92
N ALA A 59 40.04 -20.50 -20.63
CA ALA A 59 39.09 -20.26 -19.56
C ALA A 59 38.43 -18.88 -19.76
N ASN A 60 37.09 -18.84 -19.67
CA ASN A 60 36.33 -17.58 -19.64
C ASN A 60 37.00 -16.62 -18.66
N LYS A 61 37.55 -15.50 -19.16
CA LYS A 61 38.24 -14.53 -18.31
C LYS A 61 37.18 -13.74 -17.55
N ALA A 62 36.86 -14.18 -16.34
CA ALA A 62 35.98 -13.45 -15.44
C ALA A 62 36.76 -12.31 -14.77
N SER A 63 36.35 -11.06 -15.02
CA SER A 63 36.90 -9.88 -14.36
C SER A 63 36.03 -9.52 -13.15
N SER A 64 36.62 -9.24 -11.99
CA SER A 64 35.87 -8.87 -10.78
C SER A 64 35.69 -7.36 -10.66
N ILE A 65 34.50 -6.92 -10.28
CA ILE A 65 34.23 -5.54 -9.84
C ILE A 65 34.65 -5.46 -8.38
N PRO A 66 35.64 -4.61 -8.02
CA PRO A 66 36.13 -4.53 -6.65
C PRO A 66 35.05 -4.01 -5.71
N ALA A 67 35.04 -4.53 -4.47
CA ALA A 67 34.09 -4.10 -3.46
C ALA A 67 34.31 -2.62 -3.10
N SER A 68 33.26 -1.80 -3.21
CA SER A 68 33.29 -0.38 -2.85
C SER A 68 32.08 0.01 -1.98
N LEU A 69 32.26 0.98 -1.08
CA LEU A 69 31.19 1.50 -0.22
C LEU A 69 30.60 2.78 -0.81
N LEU A 70 29.27 2.83 -0.95
CA LEU A 70 28.53 3.97 -1.49
C LEU A 70 27.37 4.37 -0.55
N PRO A 71 27.26 5.64 -0.14
CA PRO A 71 28.29 6.67 -0.23
C PRO A 71 29.53 6.28 0.59
N GLU A 72 30.71 6.80 0.23
CA GLU A 72 31.97 6.48 0.93
C GLU A 72 31.91 6.75 2.44
N THR A 73 31.11 7.72 2.87
CA THR A 73 30.84 8.04 4.28
C THR A 73 29.35 7.88 4.61
N ALA A 74 29.04 7.12 5.66
CA ALA A 74 27.68 6.96 6.19
C ALA A 74 27.21 8.25 6.88
N GLY A 75 26.64 9.17 6.10
CA GLY A 75 26.17 10.48 6.60
C GLY A 75 24.66 10.65 6.70
N ARG A 76 23.87 9.72 6.10
CA ARG A 76 22.41 9.77 6.07
C ARG A 76 21.80 8.39 5.85
N ILE A 77 20.52 8.26 6.13
CA ILE A 77 19.69 7.13 5.71
C ILE A 77 19.43 7.25 4.20
N LEU A 78 19.73 6.18 3.47
CA LEU A 78 19.52 6.04 2.04
C LEU A 78 18.03 5.85 1.75
N GLN A 79 17.56 6.42 0.65
CA GLN A 79 16.17 6.27 0.20
C GLN A 79 16.05 5.17 -0.85
N SER A 80 14.93 4.44 -0.81
CA SER A 80 14.55 3.54 -1.90
C SER A 80 14.36 4.35 -3.20
N GLY A 81 14.88 3.85 -4.30
CA GLY A 81 14.96 4.55 -5.58
C GLY A 81 16.23 5.38 -5.78
N GLU A 82 17.16 5.41 -4.81
CA GLU A 82 18.47 6.04 -5.02
C GLU A 82 19.25 5.35 -6.14
N THR A 83 19.92 6.17 -6.95
CA THR A 83 20.63 5.74 -8.15
C THR A 83 22.12 6.02 -8.05
N PHE A 84 22.95 5.10 -8.54
CA PHE A 84 24.39 5.32 -8.68
C PHE A 84 24.95 4.60 -9.91
N ARG A 85 26.17 4.99 -10.31
CA ARG A 85 26.85 4.42 -11.49
C ARG A 85 27.92 3.43 -11.06
N VAL A 86 27.97 2.29 -11.72
CA VAL A 86 29.06 1.31 -11.58
C VAL A 86 29.83 1.26 -12.90
N LEU A 87 31.10 1.68 -12.88
CA LEU A 87 31.95 1.65 -14.06
C LEU A 87 32.48 0.23 -14.31
N LEU A 88 32.43 -0.21 -15.56
CA LEU A 88 32.90 -1.52 -16.00
C LEU A 88 34.07 -1.33 -17.00
N PRO A 89 35.32 -1.23 -16.51
CA PRO A 89 36.46 -0.79 -17.32
C PRO A 89 36.82 -1.72 -18.49
N ASP A 90 36.37 -2.98 -18.49
CA ASP A 90 36.75 -4.00 -19.48
C ASP A 90 35.56 -4.83 -20.03
N ALA A 91 34.33 -4.34 -19.92
CA ALA A 91 33.17 -5.11 -20.37
C ALA A 91 32.93 -4.97 -21.89
N LYS A 92 33.16 -6.06 -22.62
CA LYS A 92 32.92 -6.19 -24.06
C LYS A 92 31.43 -6.36 -24.40
N GLU A 93 31.10 -6.24 -25.69
CA GLU A 93 29.78 -6.56 -26.22
C GLU A 93 29.34 -7.96 -25.80
N GLY A 94 28.14 -8.07 -25.21
CA GLY A 94 27.58 -9.36 -24.80
C GLY A 94 28.12 -9.89 -23.46
N ALA A 95 29.00 -9.16 -22.77
CA ALA A 95 29.47 -9.56 -21.45
C ALA A 95 28.31 -9.66 -20.43
N ARG A 96 28.29 -10.71 -19.62
CA ARG A 96 27.32 -10.90 -18.54
C ARG A 96 27.90 -10.37 -17.24
N VAL A 97 27.20 -9.46 -16.61
CA VAL A 97 27.58 -8.86 -15.32
C VAL A 97 26.65 -9.36 -14.24
N LYS A 98 27.22 -9.94 -13.18
CA LYS A 98 26.51 -10.22 -11.93
C LYS A 98 26.94 -9.19 -10.90
N LEU A 99 25.99 -8.36 -10.49
CA LEU A 99 26.18 -7.34 -9.46
C LEU A 99 25.58 -7.84 -8.14
N VAL A 100 26.29 -7.60 -7.04
CA VAL A 100 25.87 -7.89 -5.67
C VAL A 100 25.90 -6.57 -4.89
N LEU A 101 24.77 -6.24 -4.27
CA LEU A 101 24.63 -5.11 -3.36
C LEU A 101 24.35 -5.62 -1.95
N GLU A 102 25.20 -5.24 -1.02
CA GLU A 102 25.02 -5.45 0.41
C GLU A 102 24.57 -4.12 1.04
N GLY A 103 23.33 -4.04 1.49
CA GLY A 103 22.77 -2.91 2.22
C GLY A 103 23.19 -2.96 3.68
N MET A 104 23.87 -1.92 4.14
CA MET A 104 24.42 -1.81 5.48
C MET A 104 23.57 -0.86 6.34
N SER A 105 23.22 -1.26 7.56
CA SER A 105 22.68 -0.37 8.58
C SER A 105 23.76 -0.15 9.65
N GLY A 106 24.48 0.98 9.57
CA GLY A 106 25.73 1.14 10.32
C GLY A 106 26.79 0.12 9.86
N PRO A 107 27.43 -0.64 10.78
CA PRO A 107 28.43 -1.65 10.44
C PRO A 107 27.84 -3.03 10.10
N GLU A 108 26.52 -3.22 10.24
CA GLU A 108 25.86 -4.52 10.08
C GLU A 108 25.24 -4.69 8.69
N LEU A 109 25.29 -5.92 8.17
CA LEU A 109 24.61 -6.29 6.94
C LEU A 109 23.10 -6.42 7.23
N ALA A 110 22.31 -5.52 6.65
CA ALA A 110 20.87 -5.48 6.85
C ALA A 110 20.09 -6.05 5.65
N ALA A 111 20.65 -5.96 4.44
CA ALA A 111 19.98 -6.43 3.22
C ALA A 111 20.95 -6.88 2.14
N VAL A 112 20.53 -7.77 1.25
CA VAL A 112 21.30 -8.21 0.09
C VAL A 112 20.42 -8.18 -1.16
N GLY A 113 20.98 -7.74 -2.28
CA GLY A 113 20.35 -7.79 -3.58
C GLY A 113 21.34 -8.21 -4.66
N THR A 114 20.87 -8.94 -5.66
CA THR A 114 21.69 -9.33 -6.82
C THR A 114 20.97 -9.04 -8.11
N ALA A 115 21.71 -8.61 -9.14
CA ALA A 115 21.18 -8.48 -10.49
C ALA A 115 22.15 -9.05 -11.51
N GLU A 116 21.61 -9.68 -12.55
CA GLU A 116 22.37 -10.17 -13.69
C GLU A 116 21.91 -9.45 -14.96
N VAL A 117 22.86 -8.94 -15.74
CA VAL A 117 22.57 -8.18 -16.96
C VAL A 117 23.61 -8.45 -18.03
N THR A 118 23.18 -8.43 -19.29
CA THR A 118 24.11 -8.44 -20.43
C THR A 118 24.37 -7.01 -20.87
N VAL A 119 25.64 -6.64 -21.00
CA VAL A 119 26.04 -5.26 -21.31
C VAL A 119 26.49 -5.11 -22.75
N ARG A 120 26.40 -3.86 -23.22
CA ARG A 120 26.79 -3.44 -24.56
C ARG A 120 28.01 -2.53 -24.47
N GLU A 121 29.04 -2.78 -25.25
CA GLU A 121 30.31 -2.05 -25.16
C GLU A 121 30.09 -0.56 -25.42
N GLY A 122 30.56 0.28 -24.49
CA GLY A 122 30.44 1.74 -24.61
C GLY A 122 29.04 2.30 -24.33
N TYR A 123 28.11 1.49 -23.82
CA TYR A 123 26.79 1.94 -23.39
C TYR A 123 26.63 1.86 -21.87
N GLU A 124 25.76 2.73 -21.36
CA GLU A 124 25.21 2.60 -20.03
C GLU A 124 23.97 1.71 -20.07
N VAL A 125 23.89 0.77 -19.12
CA VAL A 125 22.75 -0.14 -19.00
C VAL A 125 22.04 0.11 -17.68
N ASP A 126 20.77 0.48 -17.77
CA ASP A 126 19.89 0.65 -16.61
C ASP A 126 19.54 -0.70 -16.00
N ILE A 127 19.80 -0.84 -14.71
CA ILE A 127 19.37 -2.00 -13.92
C ILE A 127 18.70 -1.57 -12.63
N ARG A 128 17.78 -2.41 -12.18
CA ARG A 128 17.09 -2.24 -10.91
C ARG A 128 17.49 -3.39 -10.00
N VAL A 129 18.04 -3.05 -8.83
CA VAL A 129 18.47 -4.05 -7.85
C VAL A 129 17.56 -3.95 -6.65
N ARG A 130 16.80 -5.03 -6.41
CA ARG A 130 15.97 -5.17 -5.22
C ARG A 130 16.82 -5.78 -4.11
N LEU A 131 16.87 -5.13 -2.95
CA LEU A 131 17.52 -5.67 -1.76
C LEU A 131 16.46 -6.23 -0.81
N GLU A 132 16.72 -7.42 -0.32
CA GLU A 132 15.87 -8.13 0.65
C GLU A 132 16.60 -8.22 1.99
N PRO A 133 15.89 -8.27 3.13
CA PRO A 133 16.53 -8.39 4.44
C PRO A 133 17.51 -9.56 4.48
N ALA A 134 18.72 -9.33 4.98
CA ALA A 134 19.68 -10.40 5.19
C ALA A 134 19.11 -11.30 6.31
N SER A 135 18.68 -12.52 5.96
CA SER A 135 18.36 -13.51 6.97
C SER A 135 19.65 -13.86 7.69
N GLU A 136 19.66 -13.76 9.03
CA GLU A 136 20.79 -14.28 9.80
C GLU A 136 21.06 -15.73 9.38
N PRO A 137 22.34 -16.15 9.25
CA PRO A 137 22.63 -17.53 8.92
C PRO A 137 21.92 -18.42 9.95
N PRO A 138 21.29 -19.53 9.52
CA PRO A 138 20.64 -20.43 10.45
C PRO A 138 21.69 -20.83 11.49
N ASP A 139 21.38 -20.58 12.76
CA ASP A 139 22.16 -21.06 13.88
C ASP A 139 22.49 -22.53 13.60
N ALA A 140 23.77 -22.83 13.45
CA ALA A 140 24.27 -24.19 13.37
C ALA A 140 24.15 -24.83 14.76
N GLY A 141 22.92 -24.97 15.23
CA GLY A 141 22.57 -25.90 16.28
C GLY A 141 23.03 -27.26 15.79
N THR A 142 24.07 -27.79 16.44
CA THR A 142 24.53 -29.16 16.22
C THR A 142 23.32 -30.10 16.34
N PRO A 143 23.03 -30.96 15.34
CA PRO A 143 21.95 -31.92 15.46
C PRO A 143 22.29 -32.88 16.60
N ASP A 144 21.50 -32.82 17.67
CA ASP A 144 21.58 -33.80 18.74
C ASP A 144 21.18 -35.15 18.16
N ALA A 145 22.09 -36.12 18.25
CA ALA A 145 21.94 -37.45 17.69
C ALA A 145 20.96 -38.27 18.54
N GLY A 146 19.68 -37.91 18.49
CA GLY A 146 18.58 -38.72 18.98
C GLY A 146 18.16 -39.72 17.91
N THR A 147 18.20 -41.00 18.26
CA THR A 147 17.75 -42.14 17.44
C THR A 147 16.33 -41.93 16.87
N PRO A 148 16.05 -42.28 15.59
CA PRO A 148 14.72 -42.14 15.02
C PRO A 148 13.77 -43.19 15.60
N ASP A 149 12.76 -42.74 16.35
CA ASP A 149 11.63 -43.59 16.72
C ASP A 149 10.66 -43.67 15.54
N SER A 150 10.44 -44.90 15.08
CA SER A 150 9.50 -45.28 14.04
C SER A 150 8.06 -45.13 14.55
N GLY A 151 7.48 -43.95 14.35
CA GLY A 151 6.05 -43.66 14.52
C GLY A 151 5.39 -43.33 13.18
N THR A 152 4.22 -43.93 12.94
CA THR A 152 3.34 -43.81 11.76
C THR A 152 3.02 -42.34 11.41
N PRO A 153 2.89 -41.95 10.13
CA PRO A 153 2.50 -40.60 9.75
C PRO A 153 1.04 -40.35 10.10
N ASP A 154 0.78 -39.48 11.08
CA ASP A 154 -0.55 -38.94 11.32
C ASP A 154 -0.90 -37.96 10.21
N GLY A 155 -2.02 -38.24 9.53
CA GLY A 155 -2.61 -37.40 8.50
C GLY A 155 -3.16 -36.11 9.09
N GLY A 156 -2.29 -35.14 9.33
CA GLY A 156 -2.64 -33.74 9.45
C GLY A 156 -2.74 -33.13 8.06
N THR A 157 -3.90 -32.54 7.73
CA THR A 157 -4.03 -31.57 6.65
C THR A 157 -2.92 -30.52 6.78
N PRO A 158 -2.22 -30.13 5.70
CA PRO A 158 -1.35 -28.96 5.74
C PRO A 158 -2.21 -27.76 6.13
N ASP A 159 -2.00 -27.25 7.34
CA ASP A 159 -2.45 -25.92 7.69
C ASP A 159 -1.79 -24.98 6.68
N ALA A 160 -2.62 -24.30 5.90
CA ALA A 160 -2.20 -23.16 5.10
C ALA A 160 -1.71 -22.08 6.08
N GLY A 161 -0.43 -22.17 6.45
CA GLY A 161 0.27 -21.10 7.12
C GLY A 161 0.20 -19.87 6.22
N SER A 162 -0.64 -18.91 6.60
CA SER A 162 -0.64 -17.56 6.07
C SER A 162 0.79 -17.04 6.17
N SER A 163 1.46 -16.92 5.03
CA SER A 163 2.81 -16.37 4.94
C SER A 163 2.74 -14.87 5.23
N ASP A 164 2.85 -14.53 6.51
CA ASP A 164 3.07 -13.19 7.03
C ASP A 164 4.52 -12.75 6.74
N ALA A 165 4.79 -12.27 5.52
CA ALA A 165 5.94 -11.42 5.20
C ALA A 165 5.73 -10.69 3.86
N GLY A 166 5.34 -9.42 3.93
CA GLY A 166 5.63 -8.42 2.90
C GLY A 166 5.13 -8.73 1.49
N THR A 167 3.88 -9.16 1.33
CA THR A 167 3.30 -9.23 -0.01
C THR A 167 3.05 -7.81 -0.54
N PHE A 168 3.64 -7.50 -1.70
CA PHE A 168 3.33 -6.29 -2.46
C PHE A 168 1.82 -6.19 -2.64
N CYS A 169 1.24 -4.99 -2.60
CA CYS A 169 -0.21 -4.79 -2.47
C CYS A 169 -1.10 -5.44 -3.56
N MET A 170 -0.53 -6.07 -4.59
CA MET A 170 -1.27 -6.85 -5.57
C MET A 170 -1.75 -8.22 -5.05
N ASP A 171 -1.10 -8.80 -4.02
CA ASP A 171 -1.37 -10.16 -3.55
C ASP A 171 -1.74 -10.18 -2.04
N CYS A 172 -2.61 -9.27 -1.60
CA CYS A 172 -3.00 -9.12 -0.19
C CYS A 172 -4.44 -9.64 0.05
N PRO A 173 -4.67 -10.96 0.12
CA PRO A 173 -6.02 -11.55 0.16
C PRO A 173 -6.78 -11.18 1.44
N ASP A 174 -6.07 -11.09 2.57
CA ASP A 174 -6.64 -10.85 3.91
C ASP A 174 -6.19 -9.52 4.53
N GLY A 175 -5.97 -8.50 3.69
CA GLY A 175 -5.51 -7.20 4.16
C GLY A 175 -5.59 -6.07 3.16
N CYS A 176 -5.11 -4.91 3.59
CA CYS A 176 -5.07 -3.68 2.80
C CYS A 176 -3.65 -3.15 2.70
N CYS A 177 -3.43 -2.23 1.77
CA CYS A 177 -2.16 -1.58 1.53
C CYS A 177 -1.98 -0.40 2.48
N ARG A 178 -0.90 -0.40 3.27
CA ARG A 178 -0.47 0.77 4.04
C ARG A 178 1.02 1.00 3.83
N GLY A 179 1.35 2.08 3.14
CA GLY A 179 2.74 2.41 2.85
C GLY A 179 3.45 1.38 1.97
N GLY A 180 2.72 0.72 1.05
CA GLY A 180 3.27 -0.29 0.15
C GLY A 180 3.35 -1.70 0.73
N PHE A 181 2.95 -1.88 2.00
CA PHE A 181 2.91 -3.16 2.67
C PHE A 181 1.47 -3.64 2.84
N CYS A 182 1.23 -4.91 2.54
CA CYS A 182 0.05 -5.62 2.99
C CYS A 182 0.05 -5.64 4.52
N VAL A 183 -0.94 -5.00 5.14
CA VAL A 183 -1.17 -5.08 6.59
C VAL A 183 -2.47 -5.85 6.83
N PRO A 184 -2.54 -6.62 7.93
CA PRO A 184 -3.72 -7.40 8.24
C PRO A 184 -4.94 -6.50 8.40
N ARG A 185 -6.11 -7.03 8.03
CA ARG A 185 -7.37 -6.31 8.22
C ARG A 185 -7.68 -6.12 9.71
N THR A 186 -7.74 -4.86 10.14
CA THR A 186 -8.15 -4.49 11.50
C THR A 186 -9.13 -3.32 11.45
N PHE A 187 -9.64 -2.91 12.61
CA PHE A 187 -10.47 -1.70 12.69
C PHE A 187 -9.72 -0.42 12.26
N GLN A 188 -8.40 -0.39 12.43
CA GLN A 188 -7.52 0.75 12.05
C GLN A 188 -6.85 0.56 10.68
N SER A 189 -7.07 -0.58 10.04
CA SER A 189 -6.52 -0.96 8.73
C SER A 189 -7.56 -1.81 8.00
N CYS A 190 -8.72 -1.24 7.71
CA CYS A 190 -9.81 -1.96 7.07
C CYS A 190 -9.69 -1.92 5.55
N GLY A 191 -9.80 -3.09 4.93
CA GLY A 191 -9.73 -3.31 3.48
C GLY A 191 -9.30 -4.76 3.18
N VAL A 192 -9.45 -5.18 1.92
CA VAL A 192 -9.04 -6.49 1.39
C VAL A 192 -8.51 -6.34 -0.04
N GLY A 193 -7.77 -7.33 -0.53
CA GLY A 193 -7.25 -7.32 -1.90
C GLY A 193 -6.21 -6.23 -2.14
N GLY A 194 -5.58 -5.74 -1.07
CA GLY A 194 -4.53 -4.72 -1.14
C GLY A 194 -4.97 -3.35 -1.66
N VAL A 195 -6.26 -3.03 -1.54
CA VAL A 195 -6.75 -1.64 -1.61
C VAL A 195 -6.14 -0.79 -0.50
N ASP A 196 -6.17 0.53 -0.63
CA ASP A 196 -5.72 1.42 0.45
C ASP A 196 -6.46 1.17 1.76
N CYS A 197 -5.70 1.05 2.84
CA CYS A 197 -6.27 0.89 4.18
C CYS A 197 -7.09 2.09 4.59
N THR A 198 -8.30 1.82 5.10
CA THR A 198 -9.16 2.85 5.69
C THR A 198 -9.30 2.60 7.20
N VAL A 199 -9.23 3.66 7.99
CA VAL A 199 -9.57 3.60 9.42
C VAL A 199 -11.09 3.67 9.56
N CYS A 200 -11.68 2.69 10.25
CA CYS A 200 -13.10 2.75 10.56
C CYS A 200 -13.39 3.82 11.61
N ASP A 201 -14.46 4.58 11.40
CA ASP A 201 -14.96 5.53 12.38
C ASP A 201 -15.53 4.77 13.59
N GLY A 202 -14.86 4.87 14.75
CA GLY A 202 -15.27 4.25 16.02
C GLY A 202 -16.63 4.70 16.53
N VAL A 203 -17.14 5.84 16.04
CA VAL A 203 -18.49 6.30 16.34
C VAL A 203 -19.50 5.58 15.46
N ARG A 204 -19.20 5.32 14.18
CA ARG A 204 -20.16 4.81 13.18
C ARG A 204 -20.00 3.34 12.81
N ALA A 205 -18.95 2.68 13.31
CA ALA A 205 -18.66 1.28 13.07
C ALA A 205 -18.04 0.65 14.32
N ASN A 206 -18.15 -0.67 14.43
CA ASN A 206 -17.51 -1.45 15.49
C ASN A 206 -16.72 -2.66 14.99
N ALA A 207 -16.69 -2.90 13.68
CA ALA A 207 -15.93 -3.99 13.07
C ALA A 207 -15.47 -3.65 11.65
N CYS A 208 -14.45 -4.36 11.18
CA CYS A 208 -14.08 -4.48 9.77
C CYS A 208 -14.50 -5.87 9.28
N SER A 209 -15.30 -5.93 8.23
CA SER A 209 -15.82 -7.19 7.69
C SER A 209 -14.74 -8.01 6.99
N ALA A 210 -15.04 -9.28 6.70
CA ALA A 210 -14.21 -10.11 5.83
C ALA A 210 -14.11 -9.58 4.38
N LEU A 211 -15.01 -8.68 3.98
CA LEU A 211 -14.96 -8.00 2.68
C LEU A 211 -14.20 -6.67 2.74
N GLY A 212 -13.51 -6.37 3.85
CA GLY A 212 -12.73 -5.14 3.99
C GLY A 212 -13.59 -3.87 4.13
N THR A 213 -14.82 -3.99 4.61
CA THR A 213 -15.73 -2.86 4.79
C THR A 213 -16.00 -2.60 6.26
N CYS A 214 -16.04 -1.33 6.66
CA CYS A 214 -16.45 -0.96 8.00
C CYS A 214 -17.93 -1.32 8.22
N THR A 215 -18.21 -1.93 9.37
CA THR A 215 -19.52 -2.51 9.70
C THR A 215 -19.98 -2.08 11.08
N CYS A 216 -21.30 -2.04 11.23
CA CYS A 216 -21.97 -1.93 12.52
C CYS A 216 -22.76 -3.21 12.77
N GLY A 217 -22.22 -4.09 13.63
CA GLY A 217 -22.75 -5.43 13.81
C GLY A 217 -22.66 -6.24 12.51
N ASN A 218 -23.78 -6.83 12.09
CA ASN A 218 -23.86 -7.57 10.83
C ASN A 218 -24.16 -6.69 9.60
N GLY A 219 -24.42 -5.39 9.82
CA GLY A 219 -24.76 -4.44 8.77
C GLY A 219 -23.56 -3.57 8.35
N PRO A 220 -23.72 -2.78 7.28
CA PRO A 220 -22.73 -1.77 6.91
C PRO A 220 -22.53 -0.74 8.03
N ALA A 221 -21.41 -0.01 8.00
CA ALA A 221 -21.20 1.14 8.87
C ALA A 221 -22.36 2.13 8.76
N CYS A 222 -22.63 2.85 9.84
CA CYS A 222 -23.74 3.77 9.94
C CYS A 222 -23.51 4.99 9.04
N THR A 223 -24.19 5.00 7.89
CA THR A 223 -24.20 6.10 6.94
C THR A 223 -25.53 6.84 7.01
N GLY A 224 -25.54 8.09 6.55
CA GLY A 224 -26.74 8.93 6.54
C GLY A 224 -26.90 9.82 7.77
N SER A 225 -27.80 10.78 7.63
CA SER A 225 -28.08 11.83 8.63
C SER A 225 -29.07 11.38 9.70
N ASN A 226 -29.78 10.25 9.52
CA ASN A 226 -30.75 9.73 10.48
C ASN A 226 -30.12 8.94 11.66
N VAL A 227 -28.78 8.89 11.72
CA VAL A 227 -28.00 8.17 12.72
C VAL A 227 -26.74 8.96 13.10
N ASP A 228 -26.34 8.89 14.36
CA ASP A 228 -25.11 9.51 14.87
C ASP A 228 -24.06 8.48 15.32
N ARG A 229 -24.46 7.23 15.63
CA ARG A 229 -23.53 6.21 16.16
C ARG A 229 -23.91 4.77 15.82
N CYS A 230 -22.92 3.88 15.92
CA CYS A 230 -23.06 2.45 16.03
C CYS A 230 -23.00 2.04 17.50
N SER A 231 -24.03 1.37 18.00
CA SER A 231 -24.07 0.88 19.38
C SER A 231 -24.75 -0.47 19.43
N ASN A 232 -24.12 -1.45 20.08
CA ASN A 232 -24.57 -2.85 20.15
C ASN A 232 -24.87 -3.46 18.76
N GLY A 233 -24.05 -3.10 17.77
CA GLY A 233 -24.23 -3.55 16.38
C GLY A 233 -25.45 -2.99 15.66
N GLN A 234 -26.01 -1.87 16.15
CA GLN A 234 -27.14 -1.18 15.53
C GLN A 234 -26.82 0.30 15.33
N CYS A 235 -27.24 0.84 14.19
CA CYS A 235 -27.16 2.27 13.94
C CYS A 235 -28.26 3.01 14.71
N ARG A 236 -27.85 4.01 15.49
CA ARG A 236 -28.68 4.70 16.48
C ARG A 236 -28.59 6.21 16.31
N CYS A 237 -29.58 6.90 16.90
CA CYS A 237 -29.56 8.33 17.12
C CYS A 237 -29.62 8.59 18.63
N GLY A 238 -28.47 8.97 19.21
CA GLY A 238 -28.32 9.05 20.66
C GLY A 238 -28.57 7.68 21.31
N ASN A 239 -29.55 7.62 22.22
CA ASN A 239 -29.96 6.37 22.87
C ASN A 239 -31.07 5.62 22.11
N ASN A 240 -31.66 6.25 21.09
CA ASN A 240 -32.80 5.73 20.35
C ASN A 240 -32.36 4.96 19.10
N ASN A 241 -33.31 4.23 18.50
CA ASN A 241 -33.12 3.65 17.17
C ASN A 241 -32.85 4.75 16.12
N ALA A 242 -32.37 4.35 14.95
CA ALA A 242 -32.25 5.24 13.79
C ALA A 242 -33.56 6.01 13.53
N CYS A 243 -33.43 7.26 13.12
CA CYS A 243 -34.59 8.10 12.85
C CYS A 243 -35.39 7.55 11.65
N GLY A 244 -36.71 7.75 11.72
CA GLY A 244 -37.63 7.32 10.69
C GLY A 244 -37.52 8.14 9.41
N ALA A 245 -38.34 7.80 8.42
CA ALA A 245 -38.39 8.54 7.16
C ALA A 245 -38.72 10.02 7.39
N GLY A 246 -37.94 10.89 6.73
CA GLY A 246 -38.09 12.35 6.81
C GLY A 246 -37.63 12.96 8.13
N GLN A 247 -36.77 12.27 8.88
CA GLN A 247 -36.11 12.77 10.08
C GLN A 247 -34.60 12.70 9.95
N VAL A 248 -33.92 13.60 10.65
CA VAL A 248 -32.46 13.68 10.79
C VAL A 248 -32.11 13.59 12.27
N CYS A 249 -31.01 12.91 12.58
CA CYS A 249 -30.44 12.87 13.91
C CYS A 249 -29.63 14.14 14.16
N MET A 250 -30.11 15.00 15.06
CA MET A 250 -29.41 16.19 15.54
C MET A 250 -29.29 16.10 17.05
N ASP A 251 -28.06 16.18 17.56
CA ASP A 251 -27.75 16.14 18.99
C ASP A 251 -28.36 14.91 19.71
N GLY A 252 -28.38 13.76 19.03
CA GLY A 252 -28.93 12.51 19.55
C GLY A 252 -30.46 12.44 19.60
N GLN A 253 -31.16 13.37 18.94
CA GLN A 253 -32.61 13.38 18.80
C GLN A 253 -33.06 13.39 17.34
N CYS A 254 -34.12 12.64 17.05
CA CYS A 254 -34.74 12.64 15.73
C CYS A 254 -35.59 13.89 15.54
N ARG A 255 -35.18 14.74 14.61
CA ARG A 255 -35.83 16.01 14.29
C ARG A 255 -36.28 16.03 12.85
N CYS A 256 -37.46 16.60 12.63
CA CYS A 256 -37.91 16.96 11.29
C CYS A 256 -37.36 18.36 10.97
N THR A 257 -36.66 18.47 9.85
CA THR A 257 -36.08 19.71 9.34
C THR A 257 -36.45 19.91 7.87
N PRO A 258 -36.35 21.14 7.34
CA PRO A 258 -36.54 21.44 5.92
C PRO A 258 -35.75 20.51 4.97
N GLU A 259 -34.51 20.16 5.33
CA GLU A 259 -33.64 19.31 4.52
C GLU A 259 -34.07 17.84 4.55
N SER A 260 -34.57 17.37 5.69
CA SER A 260 -35.07 15.99 5.83
C SER A 260 -36.47 15.79 5.27
N CYS A 261 -37.29 16.85 5.20
CA CYS A 261 -38.69 16.80 4.79
C CYS A 261 -39.01 17.79 3.64
N PRO A 262 -38.23 17.82 2.54
CA PRO A 262 -38.40 18.84 1.49
C PRO A 262 -39.75 18.74 0.77
N ASN A 263 -40.29 17.52 0.69
CA ASN A 263 -41.53 17.22 -0.01
C ASN A 263 -42.75 17.17 0.93
N GLY A 264 -42.63 17.63 2.16
CA GLY A 264 -43.67 17.51 3.16
C GLY A 264 -43.61 18.60 4.22
N CYS A 265 -44.37 18.42 5.30
CA CYS A 265 -44.37 19.31 6.45
C CYS A 265 -44.06 18.52 7.73
N CYS A 266 -43.56 19.21 8.75
CA CYS A 266 -43.26 18.66 10.05
C CYS A 266 -44.48 18.81 10.98
N ASP A 267 -45.07 17.69 11.39
CA ASP A 267 -45.99 17.66 12.53
C ASP A 267 -45.21 17.21 13.76
N GLY A 268 -44.80 18.18 14.58
CA GLY A 268 -43.76 17.96 15.58
C GLY A 268 -42.47 17.48 14.92
N ASN A 269 -41.98 16.31 15.32
CA ASN A 269 -40.79 15.70 14.71
C ASN A 269 -41.12 14.71 13.58
N VAL A 270 -42.38 14.52 13.20
CA VAL A 270 -42.75 13.54 12.15
C VAL A 270 -42.96 14.25 10.83
N CYS A 271 -42.18 13.89 9.81
CA CYS A 271 -42.42 14.34 8.44
C CYS A 271 -43.68 13.68 7.88
N ARG A 272 -44.62 14.51 7.44
CA ARG A 272 -45.88 14.10 6.80
C ARG A 272 -45.87 14.54 5.34
N ALA A 273 -46.66 13.86 4.51
CA ALA A 273 -46.74 14.14 3.07
C ALA A 273 -47.25 15.55 2.73
N GLY A 274 -47.90 16.25 3.67
CA GLY A 274 -48.30 17.64 3.49
C GLY A 274 -49.49 17.86 2.57
N ASN A 275 -50.26 16.81 2.27
CA ASN A 275 -51.36 16.80 1.30
C ASN A 275 -52.75 16.61 1.94
N GLU A 276 -52.82 16.47 3.26
CA GLU A 276 -54.07 16.32 4.00
C GLU A 276 -54.57 17.68 4.49
N GLN A 277 -55.90 17.87 4.55
CA GLN A 277 -56.50 19.11 5.06
C GLN A 277 -56.03 19.45 6.49
N SER A 278 -55.85 18.45 7.35
CA SER A 278 -55.39 18.64 8.74
C SER A 278 -53.87 18.78 8.88
N ARG A 279 -53.10 18.50 7.82
CA ARG A 279 -51.63 18.40 7.84
C ARG A 279 -51.08 18.86 6.49
N CYS A 280 -51.35 20.09 6.11
CA CYS A 280 -50.95 20.67 4.84
C CYS A 280 -49.61 21.41 4.97
N GLY A 281 -48.79 21.35 3.93
CA GLY A 281 -47.55 22.15 3.86
C GLY A 281 -46.44 21.46 3.07
N LEU A 282 -45.36 22.18 2.82
CA LEU A 282 -44.18 21.68 2.11
C LEU A 282 -42.88 22.26 2.68
N GLY A 283 -41.72 21.74 2.24
CA GLY A 283 -40.41 22.29 2.59
C GLY A 283 -40.03 22.14 4.07
N GLY A 284 -40.58 21.14 4.76
CA GLY A 284 -40.34 20.86 6.18
C GLY A 284 -40.77 21.98 7.12
N GLN A 285 -41.66 22.86 6.67
CA GLN A 285 -42.35 23.82 7.54
C GLN A 285 -43.30 23.09 8.49
N ALA A 286 -43.78 23.76 9.54
CA ALA A 286 -44.81 23.20 10.41
C ALA A 286 -46.08 22.89 9.61
N CYS A 287 -46.67 21.71 9.83
CA CYS A 287 -47.94 21.36 9.19
C CYS A 287 -49.07 22.28 9.66
N GLU A 288 -49.91 22.72 8.73
CA GLU A 288 -51.07 23.57 9.00
C GLU A 288 -52.38 22.81 8.80
N GLN A 289 -53.38 23.10 9.64
CA GLN A 289 -54.76 22.63 9.47
C GLN A 289 -55.55 23.65 8.64
N CYS A 290 -55.81 23.32 7.38
CA CYS A 290 -56.55 24.18 6.47
C CYS A 290 -58.03 24.24 6.80
N ARG A 291 -58.60 25.44 6.72
CA ARG A 291 -60.03 25.66 6.98
C ARG A 291 -60.92 24.99 5.93
N ARG A 292 -60.57 25.02 4.64
CA ARG A 292 -61.36 24.38 3.57
C ARG A 292 -60.65 23.21 2.91
N GLU A 293 -59.46 23.43 2.39
CA GLU A 293 -58.73 22.40 1.64
C GLU A 293 -57.23 22.66 1.63
N CYS A 294 -56.46 21.58 1.46
CA CYS A 294 -55.05 21.63 1.10
C CYS A 294 -54.94 21.48 -0.42
N THR A 295 -54.40 22.48 -1.11
CA THR A 295 -54.30 22.44 -2.58
C THR A 295 -53.22 21.46 -3.05
N SER A 296 -53.19 21.16 -4.35
CA SER A 296 -52.09 20.38 -4.96
C SER A 296 -50.71 21.03 -4.85
N GLN A 297 -50.66 22.35 -4.61
CA GLN A 297 -49.44 23.09 -4.31
C GLN A 297 -49.08 23.04 -2.82
N ARG A 298 -49.81 22.25 -2.01
CA ARG A 298 -49.64 22.10 -0.56
C ARG A 298 -49.76 23.42 0.21
N THR A 299 -50.74 24.23 -0.20
CA THR A 299 -51.10 25.50 0.44
C THR A 299 -52.55 25.48 0.92
N CYS A 300 -52.84 26.12 2.06
CA CYS A 300 -54.19 26.21 2.60
C CYS A 300 -55.05 27.25 1.88
N LYS A 301 -56.34 26.94 1.73
CA LYS A 301 -57.41 27.83 1.28
C LYS A 301 -58.62 27.82 2.23
#